data_AF-A0A4Y7UGN3-F1
#
_entry.id   AF-A0A4Y7UGN3-F1
#
_cell.length_a   1.000
_cell.length_b   1.000
_cell.length_c   1.000
_cell.angle_alpha   90.00
_cell.angle_beta   90.00
_cell.angle_gamma   90.00
#
_symmetry.space_group_name_H-M   'P 1'
#
loop_
_entity.id
_entity.type
_entity.pdbx_description
1 polymer ?
#
loop_
_entity_poly.entity_id
_entity_poly.type
_entity_poly.pdbx_seq_one_letter_code
_entity_poly.pdbx_strand_id
1 'polypeptide(L)'
;MIKKIVLMSLVLSQLAISCSSDDSNDEITPETEQTLAEQIANIVKQPYSKLTPTEQKTKLEVEANEMLVQLDKSKTSGAIEAIQNLGRLFSLKHIDLFDGKTDNGVEEVLNISGVYGIYTWNNAQKNWTKTASTTELKFVFPAKESQTANNAVLSSKSTSSDIKFKNIDTYSQWVYNPETGQGSYTESINDWFFLPTSVDAVLTIDGTQSATLASTAKYSTVNKSPEEFTYKVTLNDGYTWEMSGKKGTETTAKAAFTFNGKNLIEFNSGSTAQIDALIDNDEIAAYKGKANGLIKIMDNFIIVTEMDLATAAADDIALAKSVTYPVHPDYEKANSDFKAYYTAINTYNQKYAAGTAANFNKNMKLILVSKKDGTKIADIVQHEEKGHAYNFNLPVWNAEYEYWQSGQGESFTQQYYDEISYLKFNDNTEVAMSVYFSSGFENLETKFEDFAKSFKK
;
A
#
# COMPACT_ATOMS: atom_id res chain seq x y z
N MET A 1 20.47 -9.37 0.49
CA MET A 1 19.50 -9.75 -0.57
C MET A 1 18.27 -8.81 -0.63
N ILE A 2 18.36 -7.53 -0.23
CA ILE A 2 17.18 -6.65 -0.11
C ILE A 2 16.75 -5.97 -1.44
N LYS A 3 17.63 -5.93 -2.44
CA LYS A 3 17.48 -5.15 -3.70
C LYS A 3 16.45 -5.68 -4.74
N LYS A 4 15.46 -6.51 -4.36
CA LYS A 4 14.46 -7.07 -5.30
C LYS A 4 12.99 -6.76 -4.97
N ILE A 5 12.73 -5.95 -3.95
CA ILE A 5 11.37 -5.43 -3.65
C ILE A 5 11.13 -4.07 -4.36
N VAL A 6 12.18 -3.29 -4.64
CA VAL A 6 12.07 -1.90 -5.11
C VAL A 6 11.33 -1.73 -6.45
N LEU A 7 11.52 -2.65 -7.41
CA LEU A 7 10.79 -2.58 -8.68
C LEU A 7 9.31 -3.00 -8.57
N MET A 8 8.91 -3.56 -7.42
CA MET A 8 7.52 -3.74 -7.04
C MET A 8 7.04 -2.56 -6.18
N SER A 9 7.90 -1.91 -5.38
CA SER A 9 7.54 -0.68 -4.66
C SER A 9 7.34 0.52 -5.60
N LEU A 10 8.04 0.65 -6.73
CA LEU A 10 7.70 1.67 -7.74
C LEU A 10 6.29 1.51 -8.36
N VAL A 11 5.57 0.42 -8.02
CA VAL A 11 4.15 0.17 -8.36
C VAL A 11 3.29 -0.03 -7.09
N LEU A 12 3.85 0.07 -5.88
CA LEU A 12 3.18 -0.18 -4.59
C LEU A 12 3.46 0.88 -3.49
N SER A 13 4.39 1.82 -3.68
CA SER A 13 4.69 2.93 -2.75
C SER A 13 3.93 4.21 -3.07
N GLN A 14 3.08 4.21 -4.10
CA GLN A 14 2.13 5.29 -4.41
C GLN A 14 0.70 4.75 -4.55
N LEU A 15 0.23 4.04 -3.52
CA LEU A 15 -1.18 3.67 -3.36
C LEU A 15 -2.02 4.91 -3.02
N ALA A 16 -2.47 5.67 -4.03
CA ALA A 16 -3.21 6.93 -3.76
C ALA A 16 -4.42 7.30 -4.66
N ILE A 17 -5.08 6.37 -5.39
CA ILE A 17 -6.54 5.93 -5.31
C ILE A 17 -7.96 6.20 -6.15
N SER A 18 -8.56 6.80 -7.26
CA SER A 18 -8.66 7.73 -8.54
C SER A 18 -8.99 7.35 -10.01
N CYS A 19 -10.29 7.51 -10.31
CA CYS A 19 -10.90 8.19 -11.46
C CYS A 19 -10.10 9.31 -12.21
N SER A 20 -10.19 9.30 -13.54
CA SER A 20 -10.41 10.50 -14.37
C SER A 20 -11.91 10.84 -14.44
N SER A 21 -12.31 11.88 -15.19
CA SER A 21 -13.70 12.03 -15.67
C SER A 21 -13.90 11.29 -17.00
N ASP A 22 -15.12 10.78 -17.25
CA ASP A 22 -15.51 10.25 -18.58
C ASP A 22 -15.79 11.39 -19.58
N ASP A 23 -15.04 11.43 -20.68
CA ASP A 23 -15.34 12.27 -21.86
C ASP A 23 -16.22 11.48 -22.85
N SER A 24 -17.52 11.35 -22.56
CA SER A 24 -18.52 10.83 -23.49
C SER A 24 -19.46 11.93 -24.01
N ASN A 25 -19.36 12.25 -25.30
CA ASN A 25 -20.15 13.31 -25.97
C ASN A 25 -21.60 12.87 -26.28
N ASP A 26 -22.41 12.66 -25.24
CA ASP A 26 -23.87 12.56 -25.34
C ASP A 26 -24.53 13.65 -24.47
N GLU A 27 -25.57 14.32 -24.99
CA GLU A 27 -26.26 15.42 -24.29
C GLU A 27 -27.13 14.90 -23.12
N ILE A 28 -26.50 14.72 -21.96
CA ILE A 28 -27.19 14.44 -20.69
C ILE A 28 -26.96 15.62 -19.75
N THR A 29 -28.04 16.10 -19.11
CA THR A 29 -27.95 17.11 -18.03
C THR A 29 -26.96 16.65 -16.96
N PRO A 30 -26.04 17.52 -16.49
CA PRO A 30 -24.98 17.11 -15.57
C PRO A 30 -25.57 16.64 -14.24
N GLU A 31 -25.60 15.33 -14.03
CA GLU A 31 -25.73 14.75 -12.69
C GLU A 31 -24.51 15.19 -11.88
N THR A 32 -24.75 15.80 -10.72
CA THR A 32 -23.67 16.19 -9.81
C THR A 32 -22.92 14.95 -9.32
N GLU A 33 -21.61 14.87 -9.56
CA GLU A 33 -20.75 13.76 -9.12
C GLU A 33 -21.00 13.48 -7.63
N GLN A 34 -21.54 12.29 -7.32
CA GLN A 34 -21.83 11.89 -5.95
C GLN A 34 -20.54 11.83 -5.14
N THR A 35 -20.56 12.40 -3.93
CA THR A 35 -19.44 12.25 -2.98
C THR A 35 -19.21 10.77 -2.64
N LEU A 36 -18.00 10.41 -2.19
CA LEU A 36 -17.69 9.03 -1.80
C LEU A 36 -18.68 8.52 -0.73
N ALA A 37 -19.03 9.37 0.24
CA ALA A 37 -20.01 9.04 1.27
C ALA A 37 -21.41 8.74 0.70
N GLU A 38 -21.85 9.46 -0.33
CA GLU A 38 -23.13 9.19 -1.01
C GLU A 38 -23.07 7.91 -1.85
N GLN A 39 -21.98 7.67 -2.59
CA GLN A 39 -21.78 6.44 -3.37
C GLN A 39 -21.81 5.22 -2.44
N ILE A 40 -21.06 5.26 -1.33
CA ILE A 40 -21.05 4.22 -0.29
C ILE A 40 -22.44 4.06 0.32
N ALA A 41 -23.08 5.15 0.78
CA ALA A 41 -24.40 5.08 1.40
C ALA A 41 -25.49 4.57 0.44
N ASN A 42 -25.32 4.70 -0.88
CA ASN A 42 -26.22 4.14 -1.87
C ASN A 42 -25.94 2.65 -2.12
N ILE A 43 -24.68 2.24 -2.19
CA ILE A 43 -24.29 0.82 -2.32
C ILE A 43 -24.67 0.00 -1.08
N VAL A 44 -24.47 0.55 0.12
CA VAL A 44 -24.84 -0.08 1.41
C VAL A 44 -26.34 -0.44 1.49
N LYS A 45 -27.21 0.33 0.82
CA LYS A 45 -28.66 0.10 0.77
C LYS A 45 -29.09 -0.93 -0.28
N GLN A 46 -28.18 -1.42 -1.13
CA GLN A 46 -28.52 -2.44 -2.12
C GLN A 46 -28.98 -3.73 -1.43
N PRO A 47 -29.96 -4.45 -2.01
CA PRO A 47 -30.35 -5.76 -1.50
C PRO A 47 -29.18 -6.73 -1.63
N TYR A 48 -29.14 -7.76 -0.79
CA TYR A 48 -28.25 -8.89 -1.05
C TYR A 48 -28.67 -9.64 -2.31
N SER A 49 -27.72 -10.34 -2.90
CA SER A 49 -27.96 -11.18 -4.06
C SER A 49 -28.88 -12.37 -3.72
N LYS A 50 -29.50 -12.91 -4.78
CA LYS A 50 -30.29 -14.14 -4.73
C LYS A 50 -29.48 -15.37 -5.18
N LEU A 51 -28.26 -15.15 -5.65
CA LEU A 51 -27.31 -16.21 -6.01
C LEU A 51 -26.73 -16.84 -4.74
N THR A 52 -26.49 -18.15 -4.78
CA THR A 52 -25.78 -18.88 -3.73
C THR A 52 -24.31 -18.43 -3.62
N PRO A 53 -23.64 -18.70 -2.47
CA PRO A 53 -22.21 -18.46 -2.32
C PRO A 53 -21.36 -19.12 -3.42
N THR A 54 -21.75 -20.31 -3.90
CA THR A 54 -21.06 -21.01 -5.00
C THR A 54 -21.21 -20.30 -6.34
N GLU A 55 -22.40 -19.82 -6.69
CA GLU A 55 -22.63 -19.08 -7.94
C GLU A 55 -21.90 -17.72 -7.93
N GLN A 56 -21.87 -17.05 -6.77
CA GLN A 56 -21.11 -15.81 -6.58
C GLN A 56 -19.59 -16.03 -6.74
N LYS A 57 -19.08 -17.14 -6.18
CA LYS A 57 -17.69 -17.55 -6.33
C LYS A 57 -17.32 -17.78 -7.80
N THR A 58 -18.14 -18.50 -8.57
CA THR A 58 -17.87 -18.72 -10.01
C THR A 58 -17.85 -17.42 -10.82
N LYS A 59 -18.68 -16.41 -10.50
CA LYS A 59 -18.56 -15.08 -11.13
C LYS A 59 -17.20 -14.44 -10.84
N LEU A 60 -16.75 -14.48 -9.59
CA LEU A 60 -15.49 -13.88 -9.15
C LEU A 60 -14.26 -14.58 -9.75
N GLU A 61 -14.31 -15.90 -9.91
CA GLU A 61 -13.30 -16.67 -10.64
C GLU A 61 -13.21 -16.24 -12.12
N VAL A 62 -14.33 -16.08 -12.81
CA VAL A 62 -14.36 -15.64 -14.22
C VAL A 62 -13.72 -14.27 -14.38
N GLU A 63 -14.14 -13.28 -13.60
CA GLU A 63 -13.66 -11.90 -13.77
C GLU A 63 -12.20 -11.71 -13.36
N ALA A 64 -11.73 -12.42 -12.35
CA ALA A 64 -10.31 -12.39 -12.00
C ALA A 64 -9.44 -13.03 -13.10
N ASN A 65 -9.94 -14.04 -13.82
CA ASN A 65 -9.29 -14.56 -15.02
C ASN A 65 -9.37 -13.57 -16.20
N GLU A 66 -10.50 -12.86 -16.42
CA GLU A 66 -10.61 -11.83 -17.47
C GLU A 66 -9.70 -10.63 -17.21
N MET A 67 -9.59 -10.19 -15.94
CA MET A 67 -8.66 -9.16 -15.47
C MET A 67 -7.23 -9.56 -15.78
N LEU A 68 -6.82 -10.76 -15.37
CA LEU A 68 -5.50 -11.31 -15.67
C LEU A 68 -5.25 -11.38 -17.19
N VAL A 69 -6.23 -11.76 -18.01
CA VAL A 69 -6.10 -11.75 -19.48
C VAL A 69 -5.90 -10.32 -20.03
N GLN A 70 -6.35 -9.27 -19.32
CA GLN A 70 -5.96 -7.90 -19.64
C GLN A 70 -4.57 -7.58 -19.12
N LEU A 71 -4.20 -7.96 -17.89
CA LEU A 71 -2.87 -7.74 -17.31
C LEU A 71 -1.76 -8.36 -18.18
N ASP A 72 -1.94 -9.59 -18.64
CA ASP A 72 -0.92 -10.39 -19.33
C ASP A 72 -0.37 -9.74 -20.62
N LYS A 73 -1.10 -8.80 -21.23
CA LYS A 73 -0.66 -8.09 -22.45
C LYS A 73 0.51 -7.12 -22.16
N SER A 74 0.65 -6.64 -20.92
CA SER A 74 1.76 -5.79 -20.47
C SER A 74 3.10 -6.51 -20.48
N LYS A 75 3.10 -7.86 -20.44
CA LYS A 75 4.30 -8.70 -20.62
C LYS A 75 5.02 -8.47 -21.95
N THR A 76 4.31 -7.92 -22.95
CA THR A 76 4.84 -7.58 -24.28
C THR A 76 5.03 -6.07 -24.50
N SER A 77 4.87 -5.25 -23.45
CA SER A 77 5.02 -3.80 -23.55
C SER A 77 6.47 -3.36 -23.71
N GLY A 78 6.81 -2.86 -24.90
CA GLY A 78 8.13 -2.25 -25.16
C GLY A 78 8.38 -1.00 -24.30
N ALA A 79 7.33 -0.29 -23.90
CA ALA A 79 7.42 0.86 -23.01
C ALA A 79 7.83 0.46 -21.59
N ILE A 80 7.21 -0.59 -21.03
CA ILE A 80 7.58 -1.12 -19.70
C ILE A 80 9.01 -1.67 -19.72
N GLU A 81 9.38 -2.45 -20.74
CA GLU A 81 10.74 -3.01 -20.87
C GLU A 81 11.81 -1.91 -20.93
N ALA A 82 11.54 -0.80 -21.63
CA ALA A 82 12.42 0.36 -21.67
C ALA A 82 12.53 1.08 -20.31
N ILE A 83 11.41 1.29 -19.59
CA ILE A 83 11.43 1.90 -18.25
C ILE A 83 12.21 1.01 -17.26
N GLN A 84 12.01 -0.30 -17.32
CA GLN A 84 12.74 -1.29 -16.51
C GLN A 84 14.24 -1.28 -16.85
N ASN A 85 14.60 -1.23 -18.14
CA ASN A 85 16.00 -1.15 -18.56
C ASN A 85 16.64 0.17 -18.10
N LEU A 86 15.93 1.30 -18.15
CA LEU A 86 16.43 2.59 -17.66
C LEU A 86 16.77 2.52 -16.16
N GLY A 87 15.87 1.96 -15.33
CA GLY A 87 16.14 1.72 -13.90
C GLY A 87 17.33 0.78 -13.65
N ARG A 88 17.50 -0.26 -14.48
CA ARG A 88 18.68 -1.14 -14.45
C ARG A 88 19.97 -0.39 -14.80
N LEU A 89 19.95 0.49 -15.80
CA LEU A 89 21.12 1.28 -16.22
C LEU A 89 21.57 2.27 -15.15
N PHE A 90 20.64 2.97 -14.48
CA PHE A 90 20.96 3.78 -13.31
C PHE A 90 21.48 2.93 -12.13
N SER A 91 20.97 1.70 -11.96
CA SER A 91 21.46 0.75 -10.95
C SER A 91 22.87 0.22 -11.24
N LEU A 92 23.29 0.16 -12.51
CA LEU A 92 24.63 -0.20 -12.95
C LEU A 92 25.61 0.95 -12.80
N LYS A 93 25.20 2.16 -13.21
CA LYS A 93 25.95 3.39 -12.96
C LYS A 93 25.00 4.51 -12.57
N HIS A 94 25.06 4.83 -11.28
CA HIS A 94 24.42 6.00 -10.67
C HIS A 94 24.77 7.29 -11.43
N ILE A 95 23.82 8.21 -11.45
CA ILE A 95 23.95 9.53 -12.05
C ILE A 95 23.78 10.63 -10.99
N ASP A 96 24.78 11.49 -10.90
CA ASP A 96 24.64 12.80 -10.27
C ASP A 96 23.74 13.68 -11.16
N LEU A 97 22.45 13.67 -10.84
CA LEU A 97 21.44 14.55 -11.44
C LEU A 97 21.68 16.02 -11.05
N PHE A 98 22.24 16.28 -9.87
CA PHE A 98 22.12 17.57 -9.15
C PHE A 98 23.37 18.47 -9.25
N ASP A 99 24.44 17.98 -9.89
CA ASP A 99 25.72 18.67 -10.07
C ASP A 99 26.54 18.75 -8.75
N GLY A 100 26.74 17.57 -8.15
CA GLY A 100 27.59 17.33 -6.97
C GLY A 100 26.92 17.51 -5.61
N LYS A 101 25.59 17.62 -5.57
CA LYS A 101 24.82 18.15 -4.43
C LYS A 101 24.09 17.10 -3.59
N THR A 102 23.86 15.91 -4.13
CA THR A 102 23.15 14.80 -3.47
C THR A 102 23.48 13.48 -4.18
N ASP A 103 23.62 12.37 -3.45
CA ASP A 103 23.88 11.03 -4.02
C ASP A 103 22.59 10.30 -4.51
N ASN A 104 21.66 11.08 -5.05
CA ASN A 104 20.23 10.77 -5.20
C ASN A 104 19.87 9.77 -6.32
N GLY A 105 18.75 9.06 -6.14
CA GLY A 105 18.41 7.83 -6.89
C GLY A 105 17.47 8.00 -8.10
N VAL A 106 17.03 6.85 -8.64
CA VAL A 106 16.14 6.76 -9.81
C VAL A 106 14.79 7.46 -9.60
N GLU A 107 14.28 7.40 -8.37
CA GLU A 107 12.90 7.76 -8.02
C GLU A 107 12.65 9.28 -8.03
N GLU A 108 13.70 10.10 -8.21
CA GLU A 108 13.63 11.55 -8.13
C GLU A 108 13.59 12.27 -9.49
N VAL A 109 13.85 11.55 -10.58
CA VAL A 109 13.90 12.07 -11.97
C VAL A 109 12.62 12.81 -12.41
N LEU A 110 11.48 12.49 -11.80
CA LEU A 110 10.16 13.03 -12.11
C LEU A 110 9.53 13.86 -10.96
N ASN A 111 10.27 14.10 -9.89
CA ASN A 111 9.75 14.74 -8.67
C ASN A 111 10.43 16.08 -8.34
N ILE A 112 11.21 16.64 -9.28
CA ILE A 112 12.12 17.78 -9.04
C ILE A 112 12.12 18.74 -10.25
N SER A 113 12.36 20.03 -10.00
CA SER A 113 12.33 21.08 -11.02
C SER A 113 13.62 21.89 -11.13
N GLY A 114 13.86 22.46 -12.32
CA GLY A 114 15.05 23.28 -12.61
C GLY A 114 16.36 22.50 -12.84
N VAL A 115 16.30 21.16 -12.76
CA VAL A 115 17.47 20.27 -12.96
C VAL A 115 17.44 19.70 -14.38
N TYR A 116 18.22 20.28 -15.28
CA TYR A 116 18.24 19.94 -16.71
C TYR A 116 19.61 19.45 -17.20
N GLY A 117 19.58 18.55 -18.18
CA GLY A 117 20.77 17.87 -18.71
C GLY A 117 20.40 16.71 -19.64
N ILE A 118 21.28 16.38 -20.58
CA ILE A 118 21.10 15.25 -21.51
C ILE A 118 22.13 14.17 -21.14
N TYR A 119 21.64 13.02 -20.68
CA TYR A 119 22.42 11.87 -20.27
C TYR A 119 22.32 10.77 -21.34
N THR A 120 23.43 10.49 -22.02
CA THR A 120 23.50 9.44 -23.05
C THR A 120 24.26 8.22 -22.52
N TRP A 121 23.67 7.04 -22.57
CA TRP A 121 24.32 5.81 -22.13
C TRP A 121 25.46 5.42 -23.09
N ASN A 122 26.66 5.24 -22.57
CA ASN A 122 27.79 4.69 -23.33
C ASN A 122 27.92 3.19 -23.03
N ASN A 123 27.40 2.36 -23.92
CA ASN A 123 27.38 0.92 -23.71
C ASN A 123 28.77 0.24 -23.69
N ALA A 124 29.81 0.89 -24.23
CA ALA A 124 31.18 0.39 -24.17
C ALA A 124 31.85 0.70 -22.82
N GLN A 125 31.64 1.90 -22.27
CA GLN A 125 32.19 2.33 -20.97
C GLN A 125 31.30 1.98 -19.76
N LYS A 126 30.05 1.56 -20.00
CA LYS A 126 29.02 1.29 -18.97
C LYS A 126 28.80 2.49 -18.05
N ASN A 127 28.77 3.69 -18.63
CA ASN A 127 28.55 4.94 -17.92
C ASN A 127 27.56 5.86 -18.68
N TRP A 128 27.18 6.96 -18.03
CA TRP A 128 26.38 8.02 -18.63
C TRP A 128 27.27 9.20 -19.03
N THR A 129 27.12 9.67 -20.26
CA THR A 129 27.76 10.89 -20.77
C THR A 129 26.76 12.05 -20.60
N LYS A 130 27.04 12.98 -19.68
CA LYS A 130 26.24 14.19 -19.42
C LYS A 130 26.64 15.30 -20.40
N THR A 131 25.68 15.92 -21.06
CA THR A 131 25.82 17.19 -21.78
C THR A 131 24.79 18.21 -21.27
N ALA A 132 25.11 19.50 -21.39
CA ALA A 132 24.29 20.56 -20.82
C ALA A 132 22.96 20.73 -21.57
N SER A 133 21.89 21.02 -20.81
CA SER A 133 20.58 21.44 -21.30
C SER A 133 19.99 22.44 -20.32
N THR A 134 19.19 23.37 -20.83
CA THR A 134 18.49 24.41 -20.03
C THR A 134 16.97 24.35 -20.19
N THR A 135 16.45 23.32 -20.88
CA THR A 135 15.04 23.24 -21.32
C THR A 135 14.39 21.86 -21.19
N GLU A 136 15.17 20.80 -20.99
CA GLU A 136 14.69 19.44 -20.72
C GLU A 136 15.74 18.59 -19.97
N LEU A 137 15.26 17.66 -19.14
CA LEU A 137 16.03 16.55 -18.58
C LEU A 137 15.80 15.33 -19.47
N LYS A 138 16.87 14.69 -19.95
CA LYS A 138 16.76 13.70 -21.02
C LYS A 138 17.70 12.51 -20.83
N PHE A 139 17.18 11.31 -21.09
CA PHE A 139 17.93 10.06 -21.10
C PHE A 139 17.87 9.43 -22.49
N VAL A 140 19.04 9.07 -23.04
CA VAL A 140 19.18 8.46 -24.36
C VAL A 140 19.89 7.12 -24.17
N PHE A 141 19.17 6.01 -24.36
CA PHE A 141 19.57 4.68 -23.87
C PHE A 141 18.98 3.54 -24.74
N PRO A 142 19.44 2.28 -24.61
CA PRO A 142 18.85 1.15 -25.35
C PRO A 142 17.48 0.77 -24.77
N ALA A 143 16.47 0.46 -25.60
CA ALA A 143 15.16 0.07 -25.11
C ALA A 143 15.15 -1.27 -24.33
N LYS A 144 16.14 -2.14 -24.56
CA LYS A 144 16.22 -3.49 -23.96
C LYS A 144 17.62 -3.78 -23.40
N GLU A 145 17.73 -4.66 -22.41
CA GLU A 145 19.06 -5.08 -21.88
C GLU A 145 19.92 -5.79 -22.95
N SER A 146 19.27 -6.53 -23.86
CA SER A 146 19.92 -7.21 -24.98
C SER A 146 20.40 -6.28 -26.10
N GLN A 147 20.04 -4.98 -26.05
CA GLN A 147 20.39 -3.99 -27.07
C GLN A 147 21.60 -3.14 -26.66
N THR A 148 22.38 -2.74 -27.66
CA THR A 148 23.61 -1.95 -27.49
C THR A 148 23.52 -0.55 -28.09
N ALA A 149 22.56 -0.33 -28.99
CA ALA A 149 22.27 0.95 -29.62
C ALA A 149 21.22 1.73 -28.79
N ASN A 150 21.41 3.04 -28.64
CA ASN A 150 20.48 3.88 -27.90
C ASN A 150 19.30 4.29 -28.77
N ASN A 151 18.23 3.50 -28.76
CA ASN A 151 17.01 3.75 -29.53
C ASN A 151 15.81 4.21 -28.69
N ALA A 152 15.92 4.22 -27.37
CA ALA A 152 14.94 4.81 -26.46
C ALA A 152 15.39 6.20 -25.99
N VAL A 153 14.42 7.12 -25.90
CA VAL A 153 14.63 8.48 -25.39
C VAL A 153 13.49 8.82 -24.43
N LEU A 154 13.81 9.03 -23.16
CA LEU A 154 12.91 9.68 -22.20
C LEU A 154 13.32 11.14 -22.09
N SER A 155 12.43 12.07 -22.42
CA SER A 155 12.57 13.50 -22.10
C SER A 155 11.56 13.89 -21.03
N SER A 156 11.92 14.83 -20.16
CA SER A 156 11.12 15.37 -19.05
C SER A 156 11.31 16.89 -18.97
N LYS A 157 10.23 17.62 -18.69
CA LYS A 157 10.19 19.06 -18.48
C LYS A 157 9.39 19.36 -17.23
N SER A 158 9.81 20.33 -16.44
CA SER A 158 9.17 20.61 -15.14
C SER A 158 9.01 22.09 -14.86
N THR A 159 7.85 22.45 -14.32
CA THR A 159 7.56 23.80 -13.83
C THR A 159 7.93 23.86 -12.36
N SER A 160 8.74 24.83 -11.93
CA SER A 160 9.09 25.01 -10.52
C SER A 160 7.96 25.64 -9.70
N SER A 161 7.78 25.17 -8.46
CA SER A 161 7.18 25.97 -7.39
C SER A 161 8.22 26.93 -6.79
N ASP A 162 7.77 27.92 -6.01
CA ASP A 162 8.64 28.73 -5.17
C ASP A 162 9.13 27.98 -3.90
N ILE A 163 8.64 26.75 -3.64
CA ILE A 163 8.96 25.99 -2.44
C ILE A 163 10.29 25.27 -2.59
N LYS A 164 11.23 25.65 -1.73
CA LYS A 164 12.56 25.04 -1.63
C LYS A 164 12.55 23.92 -0.59
N PHE A 165 12.87 22.71 -1.03
CA PHE A 165 13.12 21.58 -0.14
C PHE A 165 14.60 21.59 0.29
N LYS A 166 14.88 21.70 1.60
CA LYS A 166 16.20 21.38 2.17
C LYS A 166 16.36 19.86 2.15
N ASN A 167 17.30 19.34 1.37
CA ASN A 167 17.84 18.01 1.60
C ASN A 167 19.00 18.11 2.61
N ILE A 168 19.09 17.15 3.53
CA ILE A 168 20.17 17.05 4.51
C ILE A 168 20.88 15.73 4.24
N ASP A 169 21.98 15.80 3.50
CA ASP A 169 22.79 14.61 3.32
C ASP A 169 23.55 14.31 4.63
N THR A 170 23.53 13.03 5.01
CA THR A 170 24.09 12.50 6.25
C THR A 170 25.18 11.45 5.97
N TYR A 171 25.96 11.65 4.90
CA TYR A 171 27.37 11.21 4.80
C TYR A 171 28.28 11.89 5.86
N SER A 172 27.81 11.88 7.10
CA SER A 172 28.39 12.58 8.23
C SER A 172 29.67 11.90 8.69
N GLN A 173 30.75 12.68 8.77
CA GLN A 173 31.85 12.33 9.64
C GLN A 173 31.39 12.45 11.10
N TRP A 174 31.68 11.44 11.91
CA TRP A 174 31.43 11.49 13.35
C TRP A 174 32.51 12.38 13.99
N VAL A 175 32.09 13.51 14.55
CA VAL A 175 32.98 14.50 15.16
C VAL A 175 32.75 14.51 16.67
N TYR A 176 33.76 14.14 17.43
CA TYR A 176 33.75 14.27 18.88
C TYR A 176 34.03 15.72 19.28
N ASN A 177 33.12 16.35 20.04
CA ASN A 177 33.38 17.63 20.68
C ASN A 177 34.00 17.39 22.08
N PRO A 178 35.29 17.71 22.28
CA PRO A 178 35.97 17.47 23.55
C PRO A 178 35.57 18.46 24.67
N GLU A 179 34.91 19.57 24.35
CA GLU A 179 34.44 20.57 25.33
C GLU A 179 33.08 20.18 25.92
N THR A 180 32.20 19.55 25.14
CA THR A 180 30.87 19.10 25.59
C THR A 180 30.79 17.60 25.88
N GLY A 181 31.80 16.82 25.50
CA GLY A 181 31.84 15.37 25.69
C GLY A 181 30.88 14.58 24.79
N GLN A 182 30.28 15.24 23.79
CA GLN A 182 29.30 14.64 22.89
C GLN A 182 29.90 14.42 21.50
N GLY A 183 29.63 13.25 20.91
CA GLY A 183 29.84 13.02 19.49
C GLY A 183 28.64 13.53 18.70
N SER A 184 28.87 14.38 17.71
CA SER A 184 27.85 14.82 16.77
C SER A 184 28.19 14.37 15.35
N TYR A 185 27.16 14.18 14.54
CA TYR A 185 27.28 14.04 13.11
C TYR A 185 27.24 15.43 12.48
N THR A 186 28.28 15.82 11.74
CA THR A 186 28.24 17.07 10.97
C THR A 186 27.34 16.88 9.75
N GLU A 187 26.31 17.72 9.58
CA GLU A 187 25.55 17.80 8.32
C GLU A 187 26.53 18.07 7.17
N SER A 188 26.61 17.12 6.22
CA SER A 188 27.52 17.19 5.09
C SER A 188 26.75 17.70 3.87
N ILE A 189 26.92 18.99 3.54
CA ILE A 189 26.19 19.70 2.47
C ILE A 189 24.72 20.02 2.88
N ASN A 190 24.26 21.20 2.47
CA ASN A 190 22.95 21.76 2.81
C ASN A 190 22.35 22.33 1.52
N ASP A 191 21.61 21.49 0.80
CA ASP A 191 21.21 21.77 -0.57
C ASP A 191 19.71 21.93 -0.76
N TRP A 192 19.36 22.75 -1.75
CA TRP A 192 18.01 23.26 -1.96
C TRP A 192 17.58 23.09 -3.41
N PHE A 193 16.56 22.26 -3.63
CA PHE A 193 15.87 22.16 -4.91
C PHE A 193 14.42 22.64 -4.81
N PHE A 194 13.86 23.06 -5.94
CA PHE A 194 12.46 23.46 -6.02
C PHE A 194 11.57 22.25 -6.35
N LEU A 195 10.49 22.07 -5.59
CA LEU A 195 9.47 21.06 -5.88
C LEU A 195 8.71 21.44 -7.18
N PRO A 196 8.35 20.49 -8.06
CA PRO A 196 7.67 20.79 -9.31
C PRO A 196 6.17 21.05 -9.10
N THR A 197 5.61 22.09 -9.73
CA THR A 197 4.16 22.26 -9.85
C THR A 197 3.56 21.48 -11.03
N SER A 198 4.37 21.17 -12.03
CA SER A 198 4.06 20.18 -13.06
C SER A 198 5.31 19.47 -13.57
N VAL A 199 5.14 18.25 -14.06
CA VAL A 199 6.15 17.53 -14.85
C VAL A 199 5.48 16.88 -16.05
N ASP A 200 6.02 17.13 -17.25
CA ASP A 200 5.59 16.51 -18.50
C ASP A 200 6.76 15.73 -19.10
N ALA A 201 6.61 14.42 -19.25
CA ALA A 201 7.63 13.52 -19.76
C ALA A 201 7.11 12.59 -20.87
N VAL A 202 7.97 12.32 -21.85
CA VAL A 202 7.65 11.51 -23.04
C VAL A 202 8.76 10.50 -23.27
N LEU A 203 8.39 9.22 -23.30
CA LEU A 203 9.23 8.13 -23.77
C LEU A 203 8.95 7.89 -25.26
N THR A 204 10.00 7.91 -26.06
CA THR A 204 9.98 7.42 -27.45
C THR A 204 10.90 6.22 -27.60
N ILE A 205 10.55 5.29 -28.49
CA ILE A 205 11.38 4.14 -28.90
C ILE A 205 11.38 4.13 -30.43
N ASP A 206 12.56 4.02 -31.04
CA ASP A 206 12.76 4.12 -32.50
C ASP A 206 12.10 5.39 -33.10
N GLY A 207 12.10 6.48 -32.33
CA GLY A 207 11.48 7.77 -32.66
C GLY A 207 9.95 7.84 -32.48
N THR A 208 9.29 6.74 -32.12
CA THR A 208 7.83 6.66 -31.94
C THR A 208 7.43 6.78 -30.48
N GLN A 209 6.41 7.58 -30.17
CA GLN A 209 5.89 7.72 -28.80
C GLN A 209 5.44 6.36 -28.24
N SER A 210 5.99 6.03 -27.07
CA SER A 210 5.82 4.75 -26.39
C SER A 210 5.17 4.89 -25.02
N ALA A 211 5.46 5.98 -24.30
CA ALA A 211 4.69 6.38 -23.13
C ALA A 211 4.69 7.91 -22.96
N THR A 212 3.69 8.41 -22.26
CA THR A 212 3.67 9.76 -21.68
C THR A 212 3.44 9.67 -20.19
N LEU A 213 4.16 10.49 -19.41
CA LEU A 213 3.97 10.65 -17.98
C LEU A 213 3.71 12.13 -17.72
N ALA A 214 2.61 12.46 -17.05
CA ALA A 214 2.29 13.82 -16.63
C ALA A 214 2.05 13.84 -15.12
N SER A 215 2.45 14.91 -14.44
CA SER A 215 2.08 15.16 -13.05
C SER A 215 1.81 16.63 -12.80
N THR A 216 0.98 16.91 -11.80
CA THR A 216 0.83 18.25 -11.23
C THR A 216 0.86 18.18 -9.72
N ALA A 217 1.32 19.25 -9.07
CA ALA A 217 1.30 19.37 -7.63
C ALA A 217 1.09 20.83 -7.20
N LYS A 218 0.32 21.00 -6.15
CA LYS A 218 0.02 22.29 -5.52
C LYS A 218 0.26 22.14 -4.04
N TYR A 219 1.15 22.97 -3.52
CA TYR A 219 1.63 22.90 -2.15
C TYR A 219 1.09 24.07 -1.33
N SER A 220 1.00 23.90 -0.01
CA SER A 220 0.79 25.01 0.93
C SER A 220 2.13 25.67 1.26
N THR A 221 2.12 26.89 1.78
CA THR A 221 3.35 27.58 2.24
C THR A 221 3.90 27.02 3.56
N VAL A 222 3.35 25.90 4.05
CA VAL A 222 3.67 25.30 5.36
C VAL A 222 4.20 23.88 5.18
N ASN A 223 3.48 23.05 4.41
CA ASN A 223 3.75 21.61 4.35
C ASN A 223 4.44 21.21 3.03
N LYS A 224 5.44 20.33 3.14
CA LYS A 224 6.19 19.77 1.99
C LYS A 224 5.36 18.77 1.17
N SER A 225 4.33 18.19 1.78
CA SER A 225 3.33 17.32 1.15
C SER A 225 2.34 18.17 0.32
N PRO A 226 2.03 17.83 -0.94
CA PRO A 226 1.11 18.60 -1.76
C PRO A 226 -0.33 18.55 -1.22
N GLU A 227 -1.00 19.70 -1.23
CA GLU A 227 -2.42 19.86 -0.88
C GLU A 227 -3.34 19.27 -1.94
N GLU A 228 -2.96 19.40 -3.21
CA GLU A 228 -3.62 18.78 -4.37
C GLU A 228 -2.52 18.28 -5.31
N PHE A 229 -2.66 17.08 -5.86
CA PHE A 229 -1.73 16.55 -6.86
C PHE A 229 -2.45 15.74 -7.94
N THR A 230 -1.79 15.53 -9.08
CA THR A 230 -2.17 14.56 -10.10
C THR A 230 -0.95 13.85 -10.68
N TYR A 231 -1.14 12.66 -11.22
CA TYR A 231 -0.15 11.84 -11.92
C TYR A 231 -0.86 10.95 -12.94
N LYS A 232 -0.35 10.86 -14.16
CA LYS A 232 -0.91 10.07 -15.26
C LYS A 232 0.22 9.44 -16.06
N VAL A 233 0.16 8.12 -16.25
CA VAL A 233 1.01 7.36 -17.17
C VAL A 233 0.12 6.72 -18.21
N THR A 234 0.34 7.02 -19.48
CA THR A 234 -0.33 6.36 -20.61
C THR A 234 0.72 5.69 -21.49
N LEU A 235 0.52 4.40 -21.75
CA LEU A 235 1.38 3.57 -22.61
C LEU A 235 0.72 3.39 -23.99
N ASN A 236 1.54 3.29 -25.05
CA ASN A 236 1.03 3.22 -26.44
C ASN A 236 0.37 1.88 -26.82
N ASP A 237 0.45 0.86 -25.96
CA ASP A 237 -0.26 -0.42 -26.03
C ASP A 237 -1.68 -0.37 -25.41
N GLY A 238 -2.04 0.77 -24.81
CA GLY A 238 -3.37 1.09 -24.32
C GLY A 238 -3.53 1.03 -22.81
N TYR A 239 -2.50 0.73 -22.01
CA TYR A 239 -2.61 0.90 -20.56
C TYR A 239 -2.60 2.38 -20.16
N THR A 240 -3.41 2.72 -19.16
CA THR A 240 -3.28 4.00 -18.44
C THR A 240 -3.37 3.77 -16.94
N TRP A 241 -2.47 4.39 -16.18
CA TRP A 241 -2.55 4.56 -14.73
C TRP A 241 -2.73 6.05 -14.44
N GLU A 242 -3.79 6.42 -13.74
CA GLU A 242 -4.09 7.79 -13.34
C GLU A 242 -4.18 7.90 -11.83
N MET A 243 -3.92 9.08 -11.29
CA MET A 243 -3.93 9.40 -9.87
C MET A 243 -4.10 10.90 -9.62
N SER A 244 -4.85 11.28 -8.60
CA SER A 244 -5.14 12.64 -8.16
C SER A 244 -5.68 12.73 -6.72
N GLY A 245 -4.82 13.10 -5.75
CA GLY A 245 -5.22 13.27 -4.35
C GLY A 245 -5.41 14.73 -3.90
N LYS A 246 -6.22 14.94 -2.86
CA LYS A 246 -6.54 16.25 -2.29
C LYS A 246 -6.70 16.19 -0.76
N LYS A 247 -6.04 17.11 -0.04
CA LYS A 247 -6.26 17.37 1.40
C LYS A 247 -7.50 18.23 1.64
N GLY A 248 -8.08 18.11 2.83
CA GLY A 248 -9.24 18.87 3.27
C GLY A 248 -9.73 18.40 4.65
N THR A 249 -10.97 18.75 5.01
CA THR A 249 -11.67 18.22 6.20
C THR A 249 -11.80 16.70 6.15
N GLU A 250 -11.99 16.16 4.94
CA GLU A 250 -11.68 14.79 4.58
C GLU A 250 -10.58 14.87 3.51
N THR A 251 -9.47 14.17 3.71
CA THR A 251 -8.44 14.01 2.68
C THR A 251 -8.91 12.90 1.74
N THR A 252 -9.22 13.27 0.51
CA THR A 252 -9.57 12.33 -0.55
C THR A 252 -8.33 12.07 -1.39
N ALA A 253 -7.62 10.99 -1.08
CA ALA A 253 -6.72 10.39 -2.06
C ALA A 253 -7.60 9.75 -3.13
N LYS A 254 -7.25 9.89 -4.42
CA LYS A 254 -7.69 8.96 -5.46
C LYS A 254 -6.50 8.82 -6.58
N ALA A 255 -5.97 7.94 -7.53
CA ALA A 255 -5.76 6.61 -8.35
C ALA A 255 -6.65 5.43 -8.95
N ALA A 256 -6.54 5.17 -10.28
CA ALA A 256 -7.14 4.04 -11.06
C ALA A 256 -6.26 3.51 -12.22
N PHE A 257 -6.60 2.30 -12.71
CA PHE A 257 -5.87 1.55 -13.74
C PHE A 257 -6.80 1.01 -14.85
N THR A 258 -6.46 1.31 -16.11
CA THR A 258 -7.27 0.95 -17.29
C THR A 258 -6.45 0.29 -18.41
N PHE A 259 -7.13 -0.43 -19.30
CA PHE A 259 -6.57 -0.95 -20.55
C PHE A 259 -7.56 -0.72 -21.71
N ASN A 260 -7.14 0.07 -22.70
CA ASN A 260 -7.96 0.50 -23.84
C ASN A 260 -9.33 1.05 -23.41
N GLY A 261 -9.31 1.96 -22.42
CA GLY A 261 -10.50 2.60 -21.84
C GLY A 261 -11.32 1.72 -20.89
N LYS A 262 -11.01 0.42 -20.75
CA LYS A 262 -11.68 -0.45 -19.78
C LYS A 262 -11.02 -0.39 -18.41
N ASN A 263 -11.80 -0.16 -17.36
CA ASN A 263 -11.34 -0.23 -15.98
C ASN A 263 -10.90 -1.66 -15.63
N LEU A 264 -9.70 -1.79 -15.06
CA LEU A 264 -9.19 -3.03 -14.47
C LEU A 264 -9.25 -2.96 -12.94
N ILE A 265 -8.81 -1.81 -12.40
CA ILE A 265 -8.97 -1.45 -10.99
C ILE A 265 -9.35 0.03 -10.96
N GLU A 266 -10.45 0.38 -10.30
CA GLU A 266 -10.65 1.73 -9.78
C GLU A 266 -10.60 1.67 -8.25
N PHE A 267 -10.27 2.78 -7.63
CA PHE A 267 -10.46 2.98 -6.21
C PHE A 267 -11.09 4.40 -6.06
N ASN A 268 -11.68 4.70 -4.91
CA ASN A 268 -11.86 6.04 -4.35
C ASN A 268 -11.75 5.97 -2.81
N SER A 269 -11.03 6.88 -2.13
CA SER A 269 -11.00 6.93 -0.65
C SER A 269 -11.19 8.34 -0.09
N GLY A 270 -11.60 8.38 1.17
CA GLY A 270 -11.68 9.58 1.99
C GLY A 270 -11.25 9.25 3.41
N SER A 271 -10.50 10.13 4.05
CA SER A 271 -10.03 9.95 5.42
C SER A 271 -10.09 11.25 6.20
N THR A 272 -10.65 11.20 7.42
CA THR A 272 -10.63 12.34 8.36
C THR A 272 -9.45 12.27 9.33
N ALA A 273 -8.46 11.41 9.05
CA ALA A 273 -7.22 11.33 9.82
C ALA A 273 -6.33 12.57 9.56
N GLN A 274 -5.59 13.01 10.57
CA GLN A 274 -4.71 14.18 10.46
C GLN A 274 -3.36 13.78 9.83
N ILE A 275 -3.38 13.51 8.52
CA ILE A 275 -2.24 12.91 7.79
C ILE A 275 -0.97 13.75 7.87
N ASP A 276 -1.05 15.09 7.79
CA ASP A 276 0.14 15.92 7.94
C ASP A 276 0.72 15.89 9.37
N ALA A 277 -0.11 15.68 10.40
CA ALA A 277 0.37 15.56 11.78
C ALA A 277 1.06 14.22 12.07
N LEU A 278 0.80 13.18 11.26
CA LEU A 278 1.57 11.92 11.26
C LEU A 278 2.99 12.09 10.66
N ILE A 279 3.28 13.21 9.99
CA ILE A 279 4.63 13.53 9.49
C ILE A 279 5.49 14.13 10.61
N ASP A 280 4.87 14.82 11.57
CA ASP A 280 5.54 15.52 12.67
C ASP A 280 5.59 14.72 13.99
N ASN A 281 4.81 13.64 14.14
CA ASN A 281 4.75 12.82 15.35
C ASN A 281 4.40 11.35 15.08
N ASP A 282 5.24 10.44 15.60
CA ASP A 282 5.09 8.98 15.48
C ASP A 282 3.88 8.39 16.25
N GLU A 283 3.20 9.14 17.13
CA GLU A 283 2.05 8.64 17.90
C GLU A 283 0.77 8.54 17.04
N ILE A 284 0.74 7.53 16.15
CA ILE A 284 -0.34 7.22 15.21
C ILE A 284 -1.74 7.25 15.84
N ALA A 285 -1.86 6.89 17.12
CA ALA A 285 -3.13 6.85 17.84
C ALA A 285 -3.84 8.22 17.95
N ALA A 286 -3.09 9.32 18.10
CA ALA A 286 -3.65 10.65 18.31
C ALA A 286 -4.31 11.25 17.05
N TYR A 287 -3.94 10.74 15.87
CA TYR A 287 -4.31 11.31 14.58
C TYR A 287 -5.28 10.45 13.77
N LYS A 288 -5.79 9.36 14.37
CA LYS A 288 -6.80 8.48 13.77
C LYS A 288 -8.11 9.24 13.53
N GLY A 289 -8.78 8.91 12.43
CA GLY A 289 -10.09 9.43 12.07
C GLY A 289 -11.01 8.32 11.54
N LYS A 290 -11.99 8.70 10.72
CA LYS A 290 -12.72 7.75 9.88
C LYS A 290 -11.96 7.51 8.58
N ALA A 291 -12.09 6.32 8.01
CA ALA A 291 -11.58 5.99 6.68
C ALA A 291 -12.67 5.30 5.85
N ASN A 292 -12.92 5.83 4.65
CA ASN A 292 -13.94 5.41 3.72
C ASN A 292 -13.26 4.97 2.42
N GLY A 293 -13.79 3.94 1.76
CA GLY A 293 -13.17 3.36 0.57
C GLY A 293 -14.16 2.64 -0.33
N LEU A 294 -13.88 2.69 -1.64
CA LEU A 294 -14.66 2.03 -2.68
C LEU A 294 -13.67 1.54 -3.74
N ILE A 295 -13.38 0.24 -3.75
CA ILE A 295 -12.47 -0.39 -4.73
C ILE A 295 -13.33 -1.10 -5.76
N LYS A 296 -13.25 -0.75 -7.05
CA LYS A 296 -13.91 -1.47 -8.14
C LYS A 296 -12.89 -2.36 -8.84
N ILE A 297 -13.24 -3.62 -9.06
CA ILE A 297 -12.40 -4.59 -9.78
C ILE A 297 -13.17 -4.99 -11.04
N MET A 298 -12.56 -4.76 -12.21
CA MET A 298 -13.22 -4.84 -13.51
C MET A 298 -14.56 -4.06 -13.53
N ASP A 299 -15.51 -4.50 -14.35
CA ASP A 299 -16.81 -3.85 -14.48
C ASP A 299 -17.82 -4.24 -13.39
N ASN A 300 -17.66 -5.38 -12.70
CA ASN A 300 -18.75 -5.96 -11.93
C ASN A 300 -18.51 -6.13 -10.42
N PHE A 301 -17.30 -6.03 -9.86
CA PHE A 301 -17.08 -6.15 -8.41
C PHE A 301 -16.76 -4.82 -7.74
N ILE A 302 -17.30 -4.60 -6.54
CA ILE A 302 -16.93 -3.50 -5.65
C ILE A 302 -16.65 -4.05 -4.25
N ILE A 303 -15.57 -3.59 -3.63
CA ILE A 303 -15.32 -3.68 -2.19
C ILE A 303 -15.59 -2.30 -1.60
N VAL A 304 -16.62 -2.19 -0.76
CA VAL A 304 -16.90 -1.00 0.06
C VAL A 304 -16.23 -1.15 1.41
N THR A 305 -15.62 -0.08 1.91
CA THR A 305 -15.06 -0.01 3.27
C THR A 305 -15.55 1.24 3.99
N GLU A 306 -16.09 1.06 5.19
CA GLU A 306 -16.41 2.13 6.15
C GLU A 306 -15.73 1.78 7.48
N MET A 307 -14.86 2.65 7.98
CA MET A 307 -14.04 2.40 9.17
C MET A 307 -14.06 3.60 10.12
N ASP A 308 -14.25 3.35 11.41
CA ASP A 308 -14.07 4.33 12.49
C ASP A 308 -12.82 3.97 13.31
N LEU A 309 -11.64 4.32 12.78
CA LEU A 309 -10.35 3.95 13.38
C LEU A 309 -10.13 4.62 14.75
N ALA A 310 -10.72 5.79 14.96
CA ALA A 310 -10.69 6.51 16.23
C ALA A 310 -11.52 5.79 17.31
N THR A 311 -12.76 5.39 17.00
CA THR A 311 -13.62 4.64 17.93
C THR A 311 -13.07 3.25 18.19
N ALA A 312 -12.58 2.57 17.16
CA ALA A 312 -11.93 1.26 17.31
C ALA A 312 -10.74 1.32 18.28
N ALA A 313 -9.87 2.32 18.17
CA ALA A 313 -8.73 2.50 19.07
C ALA A 313 -9.16 2.82 20.52
N ALA A 314 -10.27 3.54 20.70
CA ALA A 314 -10.83 3.81 22.03
C ALA A 314 -11.43 2.53 22.65
N ASP A 315 -12.09 1.70 21.85
CA ASP A 315 -12.60 0.38 22.26
C ASP A 315 -11.48 -0.60 22.58
N ASP A 316 -10.38 -0.64 21.82
CA ASP A 316 -9.17 -1.45 22.15
C ASP A 316 -8.59 -1.07 23.52
N ILE A 317 -8.47 0.24 23.77
CA ILE A 317 -7.98 0.76 25.06
C ILE A 317 -8.97 0.44 26.21
N ALA A 318 -10.27 0.36 25.93
CA ALA A 318 -11.27 -0.09 26.92
C ALA A 318 -11.24 -1.61 27.15
N LEU A 319 -10.99 -2.39 26.09
CA LEU A 319 -10.83 -3.85 26.15
C LEU A 319 -9.60 -4.21 27.00
N ALA A 320 -8.43 -3.65 26.71
CA ALA A 320 -7.20 -3.89 27.45
C ALA A 320 -7.28 -3.46 28.94
N LYS A 321 -8.17 -2.52 29.28
CA LYS A 321 -8.45 -2.12 30.68
C LYS A 321 -9.49 -3.00 31.39
N SER A 322 -10.40 -3.62 30.66
CA SER A 322 -11.48 -4.46 31.22
C SER A 322 -11.13 -5.95 31.26
N VAL A 323 -10.24 -6.40 30.38
CA VAL A 323 -9.68 -7.75 30.33
C VAL A 323 -8.22 -7.68 30.80
N THR A 324 -8.01 -7.76 32.12
CA THR A 324 -6.68 -7.68 32.74
C THR A 324 -5.91 -8.99 32.60
N TYR A 325 -4.65 -8.93 32.15
CA TYR A 325 -3.78 -10.12 32.11
C TYR A 325 -3.58 -10.71 33.53
N PRO A 326 -3.67 -12.03 33.73
CA PRO A 326 -3.49 -12.65 35.05
C PRO A 326 -2.12 -12.37 35.65
N VAL A 327 -2.07 -12.07 36.95
CA VAL A 327 -0.79 -11.89 37.66
C VAL A 327 -0.09 -13.25 37.79
N HIS A 328 1.19 -13.31 37.40
CA HIS A 328 1.99 -14.53 37.49
C HIS A 328 2.15 -14.98 38.96
N PRO A 329 1.97 -16.27 39.30
CA PRO A 329 2.17 -16.79 40.64
C PRO A 329 3.60 -16.59 41.16
N ASP A 330 3.75 -16.59 42.48
CA ASP A 330 5.02 -16.35 43.13
C ASP A 330 5.83 -17.64 43.26
N TYR A 331 7.01 -17.70 42.64
CA TYR A 331 7.89 -18.87 42.69
C TYR A 331 8.55 -19.09 44.06
N GLU A 332 8.49 -18.13 44.99
CA GLU A 332 8.98 -18.29 46.36
C GLU A 332 7.90 -18.83 47.32
N LYS A 333 6.66 -19.01 46.86
CA LYS A 333 5.52 -19.44 47.69
C LYS A 333 5.06 -20.86 47.36
N ALA A 334 5.09 -21.73 48.38
CA ALA A 334 4.63 -23.11 48.31
C ALA A 334 3.12 -23.27 48.00
N ASN A 335 2.32 -22.21 48.20
CA ASN A 335 0.87 -22.21 47.96
C ASN A 335 0.46 -21.47 46.67
N SER A 336 1.40 -21.19 45.76
CA SER A 336 1.11 -20.59 44.45
C SER A 336 0.31 -21.54 43.54
N ASP A 337 -0.89 -21.12 43.14
CA ASP A 337 -1.77 -21.92 42.26
C ASP A 337 -1.50 -21.63 40.77
N PHE A 338 -0.57 -22.39 40.21
CA PHE A 338 -0.27 -22.36 38.77
C PHE A 338 -1.44 -22.86 37.91
N LYS A 339 -2.29 -23.77 38.41
CA LYS A 339 -3.44 -24.27 37.65
C LYS A 339 -4.49 -23.18 37.47
N ALA A 340 -4.81 -22.44 38.53
CA ALA A 340 -5.69 -21.28 38.47
C ALA A 340 -5.13 -20.20 37.55
N TYR A 341 -3.82 -19.93 37.60
CA TYR A 341 -3.16 -18.95 36.71
C TYR A 341 -3.30 -19.31 35.22
N TYR A 342 -2.92 -20.52 34.80
CA TYR A 342 -3.04 -20.89 33.39
C TYR A 342 -4.51 -21.07 32.93
N THR A 343 -5.42 -21.42 33.84
CA THR A 343 -6.87 -21.39 33.59
C THR A 343 -7.37 -19.95 33.38
N ALA A 344 -6.85 -18.99 34.15
CA ALA A 344 -7.12 -17.57 33.95
C ALA A 344 -6.50 -17.05 32.65
N ILE A 345 -5.33 -17.53 32.21
CA ILE A 345 -4.74 -17.18 30.90
C ILE A 345 -5.64 -17.66 29.77
N ASN A 346 -6.11 -18.92 29.79
CA ASN A 346 -7.03 -19.42 28.78
C ASN A 346 -8.31 -18.58 28.70
N THR A 347 -8.80 -18.11 29.86
CA THR A 347 -9.97 -17.22 29.97
C THR A 347 -9.67 -15.80 29.48
N TYR A 348 -8.46 -15.28 29.71
CA TYR A 348 -7.98 -13.99 29.21
C TYR A 348 -7.87 -14.02 27.68
N ASN A 349 -7.16 -15.01 27.12
CA ASN A 349 -6.91 -15.13 25.69
C ASN A 349 -8.22 -15.15 24.91
N GLN A 350 -9.21 -15.95 25.36
CA GLN A 350 -10.52 -16.03 24.71
C GLN A 350 -11.27 -14.69 24.78
N LYS A 351 -11.33 -14.06 25.97
CA LYS A 351 -12.03 -12.78 26.15
C LYS A 351 -11.38 -11.64 25.37
N TYR A 352 -10.06 -11.67 25.21
CA TYR A 352 -9.34 -10.68 24.43
C TYR A 352 -9.66 -10.83 22.95
N ALA A 353 -9.47 -12.02 22.36
CA ALA A 353 -9.75 -12.27 20.94
C ALA A 353 -11.23 -12.04 20.57
N ALA A 354 -12.17 -12.50 21.40
CA ALA A 354 -13.60 -12.23 21.22
C ALA A 354 -13.93 -10.72 21.34
N GLY A 355 -13.16 -9.99 22.16
CA GLY A 355 -13.23 -8.53 22.25
C GLY A 355 -12.71 -7.83 21.00
N THR A 356 -11.56 -8.26 20.46
CA THR A 356 -11.00 -7.75 19.18
C THR A 356 -11.98 -7.96 18.03
N ALA A 357 -12.52 -9.18 17.89
CA ALA A 357 -13.48 -9.51 16.83
C ALA A 357 -14.79 -8.70 16.97
N ALA A 358 -15.27 -8.48 18.19
CA ALA A 358 -16.42 -7.61 18.45
C ALA A 358 -16.12 -6.13 18.14
N ASN A 359 -14.89 -5.65 18.41
CA ASN A 359 -14.44 -4.31 18.05
C ASN A 359 -14.40 -4.12 16.52
N PHE A 360 -13.82 -5.08 15.81
CA PHE A 360 -13.83 -5.12 14.34
C PHE A 360 -15.26 -5.04 13.80
N ASN A 361 -16.15 -5.95 14.22
CA ASN A 361 -17.54 -6.01 13.76
C ASN A 361 -18.36 -4.75 14.08
N LYS A 362 -17.95 -3.97 15.09
CA LYS A 362 -18.59 -2.70 15.49
C LYS A 362 -18.12 -1.51 14.65
N ASN A 363 -16.81 -1.40 14.42
CA ASN A 363 -16.19 -0.18 13.90
C ASN A 363 -15.59 -0.32 12.49
N MET A 364 -15.46 -1.54 11.97
CA MET A 364 -14.99 -1.84 10.61
C MET A 364 -16.11 -2.54 9.84
N LYS A 365 -16.44 -2.02 8.65
CA LYS A 365 -17.50 -2.55 7.80
C LYS A 365 -16.96 -2.69 6.38
N LEU A 366 -16.77 -3.94 5.97
CA LEU A 366 -16.29 -4.30 4.63
C LEU A 366 -17.40 -5.07 3.92
N ILE A 367 -17.72 -4.67 2.69
CA ILE A 367 -18.81 -5.28 1.92
C ILE A 367 -18.30 -5.63 0.52
N LEU A 368 -18.46 -6.89 0.12
CA LEU A 368 -18.30 -7.33 -1.26
C LEU A 368 -19.64 -7.17 -1.99
N VAL A 369 -19.64 -6.55 -3.18
CA VAL A 369 -20.83 -6.15 -3.92
C VAL A 369 -20.65 -6.45 -5.41
N SER A 370 -21.73 -6.87 -6.09
CA SER A 370 -21.76 -6.88 -7.55
C SER A 370 -22.35 -5.57 -8.09
N LYS A 371 -21.51 -4.75 -8.73
CA LYS A 371 -21.88 -3.54 -9.48
C LYS A 371 -22.86 -3.85 -10.62
N LYS A 372 -22.65 -4.97 -11.32
CA LYS A 372 -23.45 -5.38 -12.48
C LYS A 372 -24.84 -5.93 -12.10
N ASP A 373 -24.92 -6.70 -11.02
CA ASP A 373 -26.22 -7.19 -10.53
C ASP A 373 -26.94 -6.11 -9.67
N GLY A 374 -26.22 -5.12 -9.16
CA GLY A 374 -26.74 -4.10 -8.23
C GLY A 374 -27.04 -4.65 -6.83
N THR A 375 -26.28 -5.65 -6.38
CA THR A 375 -26.55 -6.40 -5.15
C THR A 375 -25.32 -6.63 -4.27
N LYS A 376 -25.48 -6.53 -2.95
CA LYS A 376 -24.46 -6.99 -1.99
C LYS A 376 -24.28 -8.52 -2.11
N ILE A 377 -23.04 -8.98 -2.01
CA ILE A 377 -22.68 -10.40 -2.06
C ILE A 377 -22.56 -10.93 -0.64
N ALA A 378 -21.66 -10.33 0.14
CA ALA A 378 -21.43 -10.64 1.54
C ALA A 378 -20.88 -9.40 2.27
N ASP A 379 -21.17 -9.30 3.56
CA ASP A 379 -20.41 -8.44 4.47
C ASP A 379 -19.27 -9.28 5.09
N ILE A 380 -18.13 -8.68 5.43
CA ILE A 380 -17.04 -9.37 6.16
C ILE A 380 -17.23 -9.15 7.65
N VAL A 381 -17.23 -10.24 8.42
CA VAL A 381 -17.27 -10.25 9.89
C VAL A 381 -16.05 -11.00 10.43
N GLN A 382 -15.68 -10.77 11.70
CA GLN A 382 -14.67 -11.56 12.41
C GLN A 382 -15.27 -12.34 13.57
N HIS A 383 -14.68 -13.51 13.86
CA HIS A 383 -15.00 -14.34 15.01
C HIS A 383 -13.73 -14.75 15.77
N GLU A 384 -13.89 -15.03 17.06
CA GLU A 384 -12.89 -15.78 17.84
C GLU A 384 -12.93 -17.25 17.41
N GLU A 385 -11.78 -17.80 17.01
CA GLU A 385 -11.61 -19.24 16.87
C GLU A 385 -10.43 -19.76 17.70
N LYS A 386 -10.46 -21.06 18.00
CA LYS A 386 -9.35 -21.75 18.66
C LYS A 386 -8.15 -21.86 17.72
N GLY A 387 -7.19 -20.97 17.94
CA GLY A 387 -5.88 -21.01 17.34
C GLY A 387 -4.99 -22.11 17.90
N HIS A 388 -3.68 -21.87 17.84
CA HIS A 388 -2.68 -22.78 18.38
C HIS A 388 -2.82 -23.04 19.89
N ALA A 389 -2.35 -24.20 20.34
CA ALA A 389 -2.36 -24.60 21.74
C ALA A 389 -1.01 -25.17 22.17
N TYR A 390 -0.57 -24.83 23.37
CA TYR A 390 0.69 -25.28 23.96
C TYR A 390 0.43 -26.25 25.11
N ASN A 391 0.94 -27.47 24.98
CA ASN A 391 0.83 -28.53 25.99
C ASN A 391 2.13 -28.64 26.79
N PHE A 392 2.02 -28.61 28.11
CA PHE A 392 3.14 -28.71 29.04
C PHE A 392 2.68 -29.33 30.36
N ASN A 393 3.61 -29.70 31.23
CA ASN A 393 3.28 -30.13 32.59
C ASN A 393 3.44 -28.96 33.56
N LEU A 394 2.45 -28.75 34.43
CA LEU A 394 2.50 -27.73 35.47
C LEU A 394 3.71 -27.94 36.40
N PRO A 395 4.22 -26.89 37.05
CA PRO A 395 5.24 -27.06 38.08
C PRO A 395 4.67 -27.68 39.35
N VAL A 396 5.51 -28.36 40.13
CA VAL A 396 5.16 -28.97 41.43
C VAL A 396 6.10 -28.43 42.51
N TRP A 397 5.56 -28.11 43.68
CA TRP A 397 6.38 -27.69 44.82
C TRP A 397 7.21 -28.85 45.37
N ASN A 398 8.53 -28.69 45.35
CA ASN A 398 9.45 -29.59 46.04
C ASN A 398 9.63 -29.12 47.49
N ALA A 399 9.08 -29.88 48.44
CA ALA A 399 9.14 -29.57 49.87
C ALA A 399 10.44 -29.99 50.58
N GLU A 400 11.36 -30.67 49.91
CA GLU A 400 12.70 -31.04 50.44
C GLU A 400 13.73 -29.93 50.19
N TYR A 401 13.58 -29.21 49.07
CA TYR A 401 14.52 -28.17 48.61
C TYR A 401 13.88 -26.77 48.49
N GLU A 402 12.60 -26.62 48.88
CA GLU A 402 11.84 -25.37 48.91
C GLU A 402 11.80 -24.59 47.56
N TYR A 403 11.57 -25.30 46.45
CA TYR A 403 11.39 -24.66 45.13
C TYR A 403 10.39 -25.39 44.23
N TRP A 404 9.85 -24.68 43.22
CA TRP A 404 8.96 -25.26 42.21
C TRP A 404 9.75 -25.98 41.09
N GLN A 405 9.51 -27.28 40.93
CA GLN A 405 10.05 -28.09 39.84
C GLN A 405 9.12 -28.05 38.62
N SER A 406 9.59 -27.52 37.49
CA SER A 406 8.88 -27.55 36.21
C SER A 406 8.85 -28.96 35.60
N GLY A 407 7.83 -29.24 34.77
CA GLY A 407 7.75 -30.47 33.98
C GLY A 407 7.23 -31.72 34.71
N GLN A 408 7.11 -31.69 36.04
CA GLN A 408 6.76 -32.86 36.87
C GLN A 408 5.27 -32.97 37.26
N GLY A 409 4.46 -31.94 37.00
CA GLY A 409 3.05 -31.90 37.40
C GLY A 409 2.08 -32.50 36.39
N GLU A 410 0.79 -32.26 36.61
CA GLU A 410 -0.26 -32.65 35.66
C GLU A 410 -0.07 -31.93 34.31
N SER A 411 -0.47 -32.59 33.22
CA SER A 411 -0.44 -31.99 31.89
C SER A 411 -1.57 -30.96 31.73
N PHE A 412 -1.23 -29.80 31.17
CA PHE A 412 -2.12 -28.67 30.97
C PHE A 412 -1.99 -28.14 29.54
N THR A 413 -3.12 -27.71 28.97
CA THR A 413 -3.20 -27.10 27.64
C THR A 413 -3.46 -25.60 27.78
N GLN A 414 -2.48 -24.78 27.44
CA GLN A 414 -2.69 -23.34 27.25
C GLN A 414 -3.21 -23.11 25.82
N GLN A 415 -4.43 -22.57 25.72
CA GLN A 415 -5.12 -22.32 24.46
C GLN A 415 -4.97 -20.84 24.08
N TYR A 416 -4.52 -20.59 22.85
CA TYR A 416 -4.59 -19.27 22.22
C TYR A 416 -5.78 -19.23 21.24
N TYR A 417 -6.18 -18.02 20.88
CA TYR A 417 -7.34 -17.74 20.05
C TYR A 417 -6.95 -16.71 19.01
N ASP A 418 -7.43 -16.91 17.78
CA ASP A 418 -7.08 -16.11 16.62
C ASP A 418 -8.36 -15.46 16.07
N GLU A 419 -8.30 -14.20 15.62
CA GLU A 419 -9.44 -13.50 14.99
C GLU A 419 -9.57 -13.85 13.50
N ILE A 420 -10.55 -14.71 13.16
CA ILE A 420 -10.73 -15.22 11.80
C ILE A 420 -11.82 -14.44 11.06
N SER A 421 -11.51 -14.00 9.84
CA SER A 421 -12.45 -13.27 8.97
C SER A 421 -13.35 -14.20 8.15
N TYR A 422 -14.64 -13.89 8.11
CA TYR A 422 -15.74 -14.66 7.51
C TYR A 422 -16.54 -13.82 6.52
N LEU A 423 -16.98 -14.43 5.42
CA LEU A 423 -17.99 -13.86 4.52
C LEU A 423 -19.38 -14.24 5.02
N LYS A 424 -20.22 -13.24 5.34
CA LYS A 424 -21.61 -13.39 5.78
C LYS A 424 -22.57 -13.10 4.64
N PHE A 425 -23.36 -14.10 4.24
CA PHE A 425 -24.30 -14.02 3.13
C PHE A 425 -25.75 -13.73 3.59
N ASN A 426 -26.65 -13.49 2.62
CA ASN A 426 -28.06 -13.10 2.80
C ASN A 426 -28.87 -14.03 3.72
N ASP A 427 -28.60 -15.33 3.64
CA ASP A 427 -29.24 -16.38 4.43
C ASP A 427 -28.64 -16.55 5.84
N ASN A 428 -27.67 -15.70 6.21
CA ASN A 428 -26.82 -15.80 7.38
C ASN A 428 -25.90 -17.05 7.39
N THR A 429 -25.66 -17.69 6.24
CA THR A 429 -24.49 -18.56 6.12
C THR A 429 -23.22 -17.72 6.25
N GLU A 430 -22.24 -18.27 6.96
CA GLU A 430 -20.95 -17.65 7.20
C GLU A 430 -19.85 -18.64 6.83
N VAL A 431 -18.94 -18.23 5.94
CA VAL A 431 -17.82 -19.06 5.47
C VAL A 431 -16.51 -18.31 5.69
N ALA A 432 -15.56 -18.93 6.39
CA ALA A 432 -14.23 -18.35 6.62
C ALA A 432 -13.60 -17.97 5.26
N MET A 433 -13.04 -16.76 5.16
CA MET A 433 -12.49 -16.26 3.89
C MET A 433 -11.42 -17.21 3.35
N SER A 434 -10.57 -17.75 4.21
CA SER A 434 -9.58 -18.79 3.89
C SER A 434 -10.21 -20.02 3.21
N VAL A 435 -11.37 -20.49 3.68
CA VAL A 435 -12.08 -21.65 3.10
C VAL A 435 -12.84 -21.27 1.82
N TYR A 436 -13.39 -20.06 1.75
CA TYR A 436 -14.07 -19.59 0.53
C TYR A 436 -13.10 -19.41 -0.64
N PHE A 437 -11.89 -18.90 -0.39
CA PHE A 437 -10.89 -18.62 -1.42
C PHE A 437 -9.86 -19.75 -1.66
N SER A 438 -9.73 -20.76 -0.79
CA SER A 438 -8.74 -21.85 -0.94
C SER A 438 -8.94 -22.82 -2.11
N SER A 439 -10.06 -22.69 -2.84
CA SER A 439 -10.40 -23.56 -3.97
C SER A 439 -10.95 -22.75 -5.14
N GLY A 440 -10.82 -23.23 -6.37
CA GLY A 440 -11.21 -22.50 -7.61
C GLY A 440 -10.26 -21.36 -8.00
N PHE A 441 -9.55 -20.78 -7.03
CA PHE A 441 -8.54 -19.73 -7.21
C PHE A 441 -7.09 -20.24 -7.23
N GLU A 442 -6.84 -21.54 -7.10
CA GLU A 442 -5.47 -22.13 -7.02
C GLU A 442 -4.66 -21.85 -8.31
N ASN A 443 -5.36 -21.92 -9.45
CA ASN A 443 -4.82 -21.52 -10.74
C ASN A 443 -4.68 -20.01 -10.89
N LEU A 444 -5.46 -19.20 -10.16
CA LEU A 444 -5.41 -17.75 -10.24
C LEU A 444 -4.17 -17.21 -9.51
N GLU A 445 -3.91 -17.67 -8.29
CA GLU A 445 -2.71 -17.33 -7.51
C GLU A 445 -1.44 -17.63 -8.31
N THR A 446 -1.32 -18.86 -8.81
CA THR A 446 -0.19 -19.31 -9.66
C THR A 446 0.00 -18.41 -10.89
N LYS A 447 -1.09 -18.01 -11.56
CA LYS A 447 -1.02 -17.11 -12.72
C LYS A 447 -0.61 -15.68 -12.35
N PHE A 448 -1.09 -15.12 -11.23
CA PHE A 448 -0.67 -13.81 -10.74
C PHE A 448 0.79 -13.81 -10.30
N GLU A 449 1.25 -14.88 -9.67
CA GLU A 449 2.67 -15.09 -9.40
C GLU A 449 3.48 -15.11 -10.71
N ASP A 450 3.08 -15.90 -11.71
CA ASP A 450 3.81 -16.03 -12.97
C ASP A 450 3.74 -14.75 -13.83
N PHE A 451 2.66 -13.97 -13.70
CA PHE A 451 2.61 -12.58 -14.14
C PHE A 451 3.68 -11.73 -13.44
N ALA A 452 3.71 -11.70 -12.11
CA ALA A 452 4.70 -10.92 -11.35
C ALA A 452 6.16 -11.40 -11.51
N LYS A 453 6.40 -12.69 -11.76
CA LYS A 453 7.72 -13.27 -12.08
C LYS A 453 8.20 -12.88 -13.48
N SER A 454 7.28 -12.64 -14.41
CA SER A 454 7.65 -12.37 -15.81
C SER A 454 8.50 -11.10 -15.99
N PHE A 455 8.30 -10.10 -15.13
CA PHE A 455 9.05 -8.83 -15.05
C PHE A 455 10.34 -8.90 -14.19
N LYS A 456 10.73 -10.07 -13.69
CA LYS A 456 11.90 -10.27 -12.78
C LYS A 456 13.06 -11.02 -13.45
N LYS A 457 13.05 -11.07 -14.79
CA LYS A 457 14.03 -11.74 -15.65
C LYS A 457 15.30 -10.93 -15.81
#